data_AF-S7RSR6-F1
#
_entry.id   AF-S7RSR6-F1
#
_cell.length_a   1.000
_cell.length_b   1.000
_cell.length_c   1.000
_cell.angle_alpha   90.00
_cell.angle_beta   90.00
_cell.angle_gamma   90.00
#
_symmetry.space_group_name_H-M   'P 1'
#
loop_
_entity.id
_entity.type
_entity.pdbx_description
1 polymer ?
#
loop_
_entity_poly.entity_id
_entity_poly.type
_entity_poly.pdbx_seq_one_letter_code
_entity_poly.pdbx_strand_id
1 'polypeptide(L)'
;LQYKIELDVAGMVDGAPSDVSMAERLERVRKHTNSWSRLAFATVEELPCRDAHMVQLSGKVLARCVGDSTLAFSVLPGHARGVRSKEWRIENVGFPIKAYAIDPAQDLIAILSDSQPPAIYLWSISTGEPHPLATDTQMSFPHGREYDMDDRFDLCLTGDFLGVRCPPMDGEFTKELIVWSWKNGTV
;
A
#
# COMPACT_ATOMS: atom_id res chain seq x y z
N LEU A 1 21.61 -7.44 -27.73
CA LEU A 1 21.44 -8.82 -27.24
C LEU A 1 21.81 -8.93 -25.75
N GLN A 2 23.03 -8.53 -25.34
CA GLN A 2 23.49 -8.64 -23.95
C GLN A 2 22.51 -8.11 -22.88
N TYR A 3 21.93 -6.93 -23.11
CA TYR A 3 20.95 -6.35 -22.18
C TYR A 3 19.76 -7.27 -21.88
N LYS A 4 19.18 -7.90 -22.92
CA LYS A 4 18.03 -8.78 -22.75
C LYS A 4 18.38 -10.06 -21.98
N ILE A 5 19.57 -10.60 -22.21
CA ILE A 5 20.09 -11.76 -21.46
C ILE A 5 20.23 -11.42 -19.98
N GLU A 6 20.81 -10.25 -19.67
CA GLU A 6 21.06 -9.83 -18.29
C GLU A 6 19.76 -9.51 -17.54
N LEU A 7 18.74 -9.00 -18.23
CA LEU A 7 17.40 -8.86 -17.68
C LEU A 7 16.80 -10.23 -17.31
N ASP A 8 16.87 -11.21 -18.20
CA ASP A 8 16.30 -12.55 -17.99
C ASP A 8 16.98 -13.27 -16.82
N VAL A 9 18.32 -13.21 -16.76
CA VAL A 9 19.10 -13.73 -15.63
C VAL A 9 18.72 -13.07 -14.31
N ALA A 10 18.39 -11.79 -14.32
CA ALA A 10 17.95 -11.04 -13.14
C ALA A 10 16.46 -11.18 -12.83
N GLY A 11 15.68 -11.92 -13.63
CA GLY A 11 14.23 -12.04 -13.49
C GLY A 11 13.48 -10.73 -13.74
N MET A 12 14.01 -9.86 -14.60
CA MET A 12 13.48 -8.53 -14.89
C MET A 12 12.86 -8.44 -16.30
N VAL A 13 11.88 -7.55 -16.44
CA VAL A 13 11.23 -7.24 -17.72
C VAL A 13 11.76 -5.91 -18.26
N ASP A 14 11.92 -5.81 -19.58
CA ASP A 14 12.30 -4.55 -20.23
C ASP A 14 11.19 -3.51 -20.03
N GLY A 15 11.58 -2.35 -19.53
CA GLY A 15 10.66 -1.26 -19.24
C GLY A 15 10.25 -0.49 -20.49
N ALA A 16 9.35 0.47 -20.31
CA ALA A 16 8.96 1.39 -21.37
C ALA A 16 10.19 2.11 -21.98
N PRO A 17 10.09 2.60 -23.24
CA PRO A 17 11.12 3.44 -23.84
C PRO A 17 11.47 4.64 -22.94
N SER A 18 12.74 5.00 -22.88
CA SER A 18 13.25 6.13 -22.11
C SER A 18 14.48 6.71 -22.78
N ASP A 19 14.87 7.92 -22.36
CA ASP A 19 16.06 8.60 -22.89
C ASP A 19 17.39 7.97 -22.44
N VAL A 20 17.34 6.92 -21.61
CA VAL A 20 18.52 6.23 -21.11
C VAL A 20 19.07 5.30 -22.18
N SER A 21 20.33 5.50 -22.53
CA SER A 21 21.02 4.68 -23.54
C SER A 21 21.00 3.18 -23.19
N MET A 22 21.06 2.33 -24.21
CA MET A 22 21.13 0.87 -24.00
C MET A 22 22.35 0.45 -23.17
N ALA A 23 23.48 1.13 -23.33
CA ALA A 23 24.69 0.88 -22.56
C ALA A 23 24.46 1.18 -21.07
N GLU A 24 23.83 2.32 -20.77
CA GLU A 24 23.52 2.71 -19.40
C GLU A 24 22.43 1.81 -18.77
N ARG A 25 21.42 1.39 -19.54
CA ARG A 25 20.44 0.39 -19.09
C ARG A 25 21.12 -0.92 -18.67
N LEU A 26 22.05 -1.43 -19.48
CA LEU A 26 22.83 -2.63 -19.17
C LEU A 26 23.69 -2.45 -17.92
N GLU A 27 24.35 -1.30 -17.78
CA GLU A 27 25.17 -1.01 -16.60
C GLU A 27 24.32 -0.98 -15.32
N ARG A 28 23.12 -0.39 -15.37
CA ARG A 28 22.18 -0.36 -14.24
C ARG A 28 21.74 -1.77 -13.81
N VAL A 29 21.43 -2.66 -14.76
CA VAL A 29 21.05 -4.06 -14.47
C VAL A 29 22.21 -4.81 -13.80
N ARG A 30 23.43 -4.67 -14.33
CA ARG A 30 24.63 -5.29 -13.75
C ARG A 30 24.90 -4.77 -12.34
N LYS A 31 24.83 -3.45 -12.15
CA LYS A 31 25.00 -2.83 -10.83
C LYS A 31 23.97 -3.34 -9.84
N HIS A 32 22.70 -3.41 -10.23
CA HIS A 32 21.63 -3.97 -9.40
C HIS A 32 21.94 -5.41 -8.99
N THR A 33 22.19 -6.29 -9.97
CA THR A 33 22.45 -7.72 -9.73
C THR A 33 23.66 -7.94 -8.84
N ASN A 34 24.74 -7.16 -9.03
CA ASN A 34 25.93 -7.21 -8.19
C ASN A 34 25.68 -6.69 -6.77
N SER A 35 24.92 -5.60 -6.60
CA SER A 35 24.59 -5.08 -5.28
C SER A 35 23.76 -6.08 -4.48
N TRP A 36 22.79 -6.75 -5.10
CA TRP A 36 21.99 -7.77 -4.42
C TRP A 36 22.79 -9.04 -4.10
N SER A 37 23.64 -9.52 -5.01
CA SER A 37 24.43 -10.73 -4.76
C SER A 37 25.50 -10.54 -3.69
N ARG A 38 25.99 -9.31 -3.51
CA ARG A 38 27.02 -8.97 -2.51
C ARG A 38 26.48 -8.25 -1.27
N LEU A 39 25.17 -8.00 -1.21
CA LEU A 39 24.53 -7.14 -0.20
C LEU A 39 25.23 -5.76 -0.07
N ALA A 40 25.80 -5.28 -1.18
CA ALA A 40 26.57 -4.04 -1.25
C ALA A 40 25.66 -2.91 -1.75
N PHE A 41 24.74 -2.49 -0.89
CA PHE A 41 23.80 -1.40 -1.16
C PHE A 41 24.52 -0.06 -1.03
N ALA A 42 24.26 0.85 -1.98
CA ALA A 42 24.99 2.12 -2.06
C ALA A 42 24.61 3.10 -0.94
N THR A 43 23.37 3.03 -0.45
CA THR A 43 22.83 3.93 0.57
C THR A 43 21.87 3.19 1.48
N VAL A 44 21.93 3.52 2.77
CA VAL A 44 20.89 3.20 3.75
C VAL A 44 20.31 4.54 4.18
N GLU A 45 19.00 4.71 4.02
CA GLU A 45 18.30 5.91 4.47
C GLU A 45 17.37 5.51 5.61
N GLU A 46 17.53 6.19 6.75
CA GLU A 46 16.62 6.07 7.87
C GLU A 46 15.45 7.02 7.65
N LEU A 47 14.27 6.46 7.44
CA LEU A 47 13.05 7.25 7.38
C LEU A 47 12.55 7.44 8.81
N PRO A 48 12.42 8.69 9.30
CA PRO A 48 11.89 8.92 10.63
C PRO A 48 10.45 8.41 10.70
N CYS A 49 10.23 7.33 11.46
CA CYS A 49 8.90 6.83 11.85
C CYS A 49 8.47 7.38 13.21
N ARG A 50 9.02 8.51 13.64
CA ARG A 50 8.63 9.12 14.92
C ARG A 50 7.12 9.36 14.88
N ASP A 51 6.43 8.84 15.88
CA ASP A 51 4.97 8.96 16.10
C ASP A 51 4.08 8.13 15.18
N ALA A 52 4.64 7.27 14.31
CA ALA A 52 3.85 6.34 13.52
C ALA A 52 3.60 5.02 14.27
N HIS A 53 2.33 4.65 14.44
CA HIS A 53 1.95 3.41 15.15
C HIS A 53 1.51 2.28 14.21
N MET A 54 1.26 2.59 12.94
CA MET A 54 1.01 1.62 11.87
C MET A 54 1.79 1.99 10.61
N VAL A 55 2.28 0.98 9.90
CA VAL A 55 3.08 1.14 8.68
C VAL A 55 2.65 0.11 7.63
N GLN A 56 2.55 0.56 6.37
CA GLN A 56 2.38 -0.31 5.21
C GLN A 56 3.32 0.10 4.08
N LEU A 57 3.83 -0.89 3.36
CA LEU A 57 4.67 -0.70 2.18
C LEU A 57 4.01 -1.40 0.98
N SER A 58 3.66 -0.64 -0.05
CA SER A 58 3.14 -1.18 -1.30
C SER A 58 3.92 -0.60 -2.49
N GLY A 59 4.58 -1.49 -3.23
CA GLY A 59 5.49 -1.10 -4.29
C GLY A 59 6.60 -0.17 -3.79
N LYS A 60 6.55 1.10 -4.21
CA LYS A 60 7.51 2.14 -3.81
C LYS A 60 6.96 3.14 -2.79
N VAL A 61 5.72 2.96 -2.33
CA VAL A 61 5.06 3.91 -1.42
C VAL A 61 5.02 3.32 -0.03
N LEU A 62 5.64 4.04 0.92
CA LEU A 62 5.52 3.81 2.35
C LEU A 62 4.40 4.67 2.90
N ALA A 63 3.35 4.07 3.45
CA ALA A 63 2.28 4.74 4.16
C ALA A 63 2.41 4.52 5.66
N ARG A 64 2.23 5.58 6.44
CA ARG A 64 2.40 5.60 7.90
C ARG A 64 1.20 6.29 8.53
N CYS A 65 0.61 5.68 9.55
CA CYS A 65 -0.41 6.35 10.37
C CYS A 65 0.27 7.11 11.51
N VAL A 66 0.15 8.44 11.50
CA VAL A 66 0.73 9.37 12.48
C VAL A 66 -0.39 9.93 13.34
N GLY A 67 -0.29 9.82 14.66
CA GLY A 67 -1.45 10.04 15.53
C GLY A 67 -2.53 9.00 15.25
N ASP A 68 -3.80 9.34 15.37
CA ASP A 68 -4.95 8.46 15.14
C ASP A 68 -5.70 8.74 13.82
N SER A 69 -5.52 9.91 13.21
CA SER A 69 -6.31 10.34 12.04
C SER A 69 -5.51 10.86 10.85
N THR A 70 -4.18 10.80 10.86
CA THR A 70 -3.33 11.33 9.79
C THR A 70 -2.54 10.22 9.11
N LEU A 71 -2.51 10.23 7.79
CA LEU A 71 -1.74 9.30 6.98
C LEU A 71 -0.64 10.04 6.22
N ALA A 72 0.60 9.65 6.47
CA ALA A 72 1.79 10.19 5.81
C ALA A 72 2.34 9.18 4.80
N PHE A 73 2.58 9.65 3.58
CA PHE A 73 3.04 8.84 2.46
C PHE A 73 4.41 9.30 1.98
N SER A 74 5.28 8.35 1.65
CA SER A 74 6.58 8.63 1.05
C SER A 74 6.83 7.72 -0.15
N VAL A 75 7.20 8.29 -1.30
CA VAL A 75 7.82 7.52 -2.37
C VAL A 75 9.26 7.24 -1.98
N LEU A 76 9.60 5.97 -1.79
CA LEU A 76 10.97 5.54 -1.50
C LEU A 76 11.90 5.90 -2.67
N PRO A 77 13.07 6.51 -2.40
CA PRO A 77 14.01 6.83 -3.44
C PRO A 77 14.54 5.56 -4.10
N GLY A 78 14.64 5.61 -5.42
CA GLY A 78 15.22 4.53 -6.21
C GLY A 78 16.43 5.07 -6.93
N HIS A 79 17.56 5.21 -6.24
CA HIS A 79 18.79 5.82 -6.78
C HIS A 79 19.23 5.21 -8.11
N ALA A 80 19.18 3.87 -8.23
CA ALA A 80 19.50 3.16 -9.48
C ALA A 80 18.52 3.45 -10.63
N ARG A 81 17.30 3.89 -10.32
CA ARG A 81 16.23 4.21 -11.27
C ARG A 81 16.00 5.72 -11.43
N GLY A 82 16.72 6.57 -10.69
CA GLY A 82 16.51 8.01 -10.66
C GLY A 82 15.17 8.45 -10.06
N VAL A 83 14.52 7.58 -9.26
CA VAL A 83 13.25 7.93 -8.61
C VAL A 83 13.55 8.84 -7.43
N ARG A 84 13.08 10.09 -7.49
CA ARG A 84 13.18 11.06 -6.40
C ARG A 84 12.20 10.72 -5.29
N SER A 85 12.62 10.96 -4.05
CA SER A 85 11.73 10.92 -2.90
C SER A 85 10.68 12.03 -3.00
N LYS A 86 9.46 11.72 -2.54
CA LYS A 86 8.33 12.66 -2.39
C LYS A 86 7.59 12.28 -1.13
N GLU A 87 7.27 13.25 -0.28
CA GLU A 87 6.40 13.07 0.87
C GLU A 87 5.14 13.92 0.73
N TRP A 88 3.99 13.39 1.15
CA TRP A 88 2.73 14.11 1.27
C TRP A 88 1.88 13.47 2.37
N ARG A 89 0.79 14.13 2.75
CA ARG A 89 -0.08 13.71 3.86
C ARG A 89 -1.54 13.90 3.52
N ILE A 90 -2.36 13.02 4.07
CA ILE A 90 -3.79 13.21 4.23
C ILE A 90 -3.99 13.51 5.71
N GLU A 91 -4.29 14.76 6.03
CA GLU A 91 -4.44 15.24 7.40
C GLU A 91 -5.90 15.09 7.85
N ASN A 92 -6.10 14.64 9.08
CA ASN A 92 -7.40 14.55 9.72
C ASN A 92 -8.50 13.93 8.83
N VAL A 93 -8.45 12.61 8.66
CA VAL A 93 -9.46 11.85 7.90
C VAL A 93 -10.87 11.92 8.53
N GLY A 94 -11.03 12.59 9.68
CA GLY A 94 -12.31 12.83 10.35
C GLY A 94 -12.72 11.76 11.36
N PHE A 95 -11.94 10.69 11.52
CA PHE A 95 -12.16 9.61 12.48
C PHE A 95 -10.84 8.91 12.85
N PRO A 96 -10.78 8.21 14.00
CA PRO A 96 -9.64 7.36 14.33
C PRO A 96 -9.53 6.17 13.36
N ILE A 97 -8.32 5.90 12.90
CA ILE A 97 -7.99 4.86 11.94
C ILE A 97 -7.69 3.56 12.70
N LYS A 98 -8.54 2.54 12.52
CA LYS A 98 -8.34 1.22 13.11
C LYS A 98 -7.33 0.38 12.33
N ALA A 99 -7.42 0.43 11.00
CA ALA A 99 -6.51 -0.23 10.07
C ALA A 99 -6.63 0.39 8.68
N TYR A 100 -5.65 0.16 7.80
CA TYR A 100 -5.72 0.62 6.41
C TYR A 100 -4.97 -0.31 5.47
N ALA A 101 -5.30 -0.26 4.18
CA ALA A 101 -4.57 -0.89 3.10
C ALA A 101 -4.38 0.07 1.92
N ILE A 102 -3.24 -0.02 1.23
CA ILE A 102 -2.92 0.85 0.08
C ILE A 102 -2.66 0.06 -1.20
N ASP A 103 -3.20 0.56 -2.32
CA ASP A 103 -2.82 0.18 -3.68
C ASP A 103 -2.44 1.43 -4.49
N PRO A 104 -1.15 1.84 -4.45
CA PRO A 104 -0.67 2.98 -5.22
C PRO A 104 -0.77 2.82 -6.74
N ALA A 105 -0.89 1.60 -7.27
CA ALA A 105 -1.05 1.41 -8.71
C ALA A 105 -2.42 1.89 -9.20
N GLN A 106 -3.42 1.86 -8.31
CA GLN A 106 -4.77 2.33 -8.57
C GLN A 106 -5.06 3.67 -7.88
N ASP A 107 -4.07 4.30 -7.26
CA ASP A 107 -4.23 5.51 -6.42
C ASP A 107 -5.22 5.31 -5.26
N LEU A 108 -5.34 4.09 -4.72
CA LEU A 108 -6.38 3.72 -3.76
C LEU A 108 -5.85 3.53 -2.34
N ILE A 109 -6.58 4.06 -1.36
CA ILE A 109 -6.47 3.66 0.04
C ILE A 109 -7.82 3.25 0.61
N ALA A 110 -7.85 2.10 1.29
CA ALA A 110 -8.98 1.65 2.09
C ALA A 110 -8.67 1.88 3.56
N ILE A 111 -9.53 2.63 4.25
CA ILE A 111 -9.36 3.05 5.65
C ILE A 111 -10.51 2.47 6.48
N LEU A 112 -10.21 1.63 7.45
CA LEU A 112 -11.18 1.13 8.42
C LEU A 112 -11.28 2.12 9.59
N SER A 113 -12.48 2.64 9.85
CA SER A 113 -12.74 3.49 11.00
C SER A 113 -12.86 2.69 12.30
N ASP A 114 -12.44 3.30 13.40
CA ASP A 114 -12.70 2.80 14.75
C ASP A 114 -14.08 3.26 15.26
N SER A 115 -15.12 3.03 14.45
CA SER A 115 -16.50 3.40 14.76
C SER A 115 -17.38 2.19 15.00
N GLN A 116 -18.54 2.42 15.61
CA GLN A 116 -19.60 1.42 15.77
C GLN A 116 -20.89 1.92 15.11
N PRO A 117 -21.35 1.31 13.99
CA PRO A 117 -20.74 0.19 13.28
C PRO A 117 -19.41 0.55 12.58
N PRO A 118 -18.53 -0.43 12.34
CA PRO A 118 -17.31 -0.19 11.58
C PRO A 118 -17.63 0.12 10.12
N ALA A 119 -16.83 0.97 9.49
CA ALA A 119 -16.97 1.36 8.11
C ALA A 119 -15.62 1.44 7.40
N ILE A 120 -15.61 1.12 6.11
CA ILE A 120 -14.42 1.22 5.28
C ILE A 120 -14.61 2.39 4.32
N TYR A 121 -13.67 3.33 4.33
CA TYR A 121 -13.65 4.48 3.43
C TYR A 121 -12.65 4.24 2.30
N LEU A 122 -13.07 4.51 1.07
CA LEU A 122 -12.28 4.31 -0.15
C LEU A 122 -11.86 5.66 -0.72
N TRP A 123 -10.62 6.05 -0.48
CA TRP A 123 -10.09 7.37 -0.85
C TRP A 123 -8.95 7.27 -1.85
N SER A 124 -8.64 8.39 -2.50
CA SER A 124 -7.46 8.55 -3.33
C SER A 124 -6.24 8.84 -2.47
N ILE A 125 -5.14 8.12 -2.70
CA ILE A 125 -3.86 8.39 -2.02
C ILE A 125 -3.33 9.78 -2.40
N SER A 126 -3.47 10.16 -3.67
CA SER A 126 -2.86 11.38 -4.19
C SER A 126 -3.63 12.65 -3.81
N THR A 127 -4.95 12.58 -3.70
CA THR A 127 -5.79 13.74 -3.39
C THR A 127 -6.31 13.77 -1.96
N GLY A 128 -6.44 12.62 -1.30
CA GLY A 128 -7.13 12.51 -0.01
C GLY A 128 -8.65 12.63 -0.09
N GLU A 129 -9.22 12.61 -1.30
CA GLU A 129 -10.66 12.70 -1.54
C GLU A 129 -11.26 11.31 -1.82
N PRO A 130 -12.60 11.15 -1.76
CA PRO A 130 -13.22 9.88 -2.14
C PRO A 130 -12.78 9.38 -3.52
N HIS A 131 -12.52 8.08 -3.61
CA HIS A 131 -11.90 7.51 -4.80
C HIS A 131 -12.88 7.53 -5.98
N PRO A 132 -12.50 8.09 -7.14
CA PRO A 132 -13.43 8.35 -8.26
C PRO A 132 -13.98 7.08 -8.93
N LEU A 133 -13.30 5.94 -8.77
CA LEU A 133 -13.76 4.65 -9.30
C LEU A 133 -14.64 3.86 -8.33
N ALA A 134 -14.81 4.32 -7.09
CA ALA A 134 -15.67 3.65 -6.13
C ALA A 134 -17.11 4.13 -6.36
N THR A 135 -18.04 3.21 -6.58
CA THR A 135 -19.48 3.54 -6.66
C THR A 135 -19.97 4.07 -5.33
N ASP A 136 -19.57 3.41 -4.25
CA ASP A 136 -19.83 3.82 -2.87
C ASP A 136 -18.50 4.16 -2.20
N THR A 137 -18.41 5.36 -1.65
CA THR A 137 -17.19 5.86 -0.98
C THR A 137 -16.99 5.22 0.39
N GLN A 138 -18.05 4.63 0.94
CA GLN A 138 -18.11 3.96 2.22
C GLN A 138 -18.71 2.57 2.04
N MET A 139 -18.02 1.54 2.52
CA MET A 139 -18.54 0.17 2.58
C MET A 139 -18.91 -0.19 4.02
N SER A 140 -20.11 -0.71 4.17
CA SER A 140 -20.63 -1.21 5.45
C SER A 140 -20.31 -2.69 5.62
N PHE A 141 -20.05 -3.07 6.86
CA PHE A 141 -19.97 -4.47 7.23
C PHE A 141 -21.36 -5.13 7.18
N PRO A 142 -21.45 -6.45 6.95
CA PRO A 142 -22.70 -7.20 7.03
C PRO A 142 -23.47 -6.91 8.31
N HIS A 143 -24.77 -6.59 8.16
CA HIS A 143 -25.67 -6.28 9.25
C HIS A 143 -25.92 -7.49 10.15
N GLY A 144 -26.24 -7.23 11.42
CA GLY A 144 -26.60 -8.27 12.40
C GLY A 144 -25.41 -9.09 12.90
N ARG A 145 -24.20 -8.62 12.66
CA ARG A 145 -22.95 -9.18 13.21
C ARG A 145 -22.31 -8.17 14.15
N GLU A 146 -21.75 -8.69 15.23
CA GLU A 146 -20.87 -7.94 16.12
C GLU A 146 -19.43 -8.14 15.66
N TYR A 147 -18.60 -7.11 15.84
CA TYR A 147 -17.18 -7.15 15.50
C TYR A 147 -16.40 -6.64 16.69
N ASP A 148 -15.45 -7.44 17.17
CA ASP A 148 -14.54 -7.02 18.22
C ASP A 148 -13.59 -5.95 17.69
N MET A 149 -13.85 -4.70 18.07
CA MET A 149 -13.03 -3.55 17.70
C MET A 149 -11.80 -3.39 18.57
N ASP A 150 -11.61 -4.17 19.64
CA ASP A 150 -10.40 -4.12 20.45
C ASP A 150 -9.27 -4.95 19.80
N ASP A 151 -9.61 -6.01 19.07
CA ASP A 151 -8.63 -6.87 18.37
C ASP A 151 -8.23 -6.32 16.97
N ARG A 152 -7.29 -7.00 16.32
CA ARG A 152 -6.63 -6.59 15.09
C ARG A 152 -7.35 -7.12 13.84
N PHE A 153 -7.77 -6.17 13.00
CA PHE A 153 -8.17 -6.39 11.61
C PHE A 153 -6.95 -6.42 10.69
N ASP A 154 -7.00 -7.25 9.65
CA ASP A 154 -6.06 -7.15 8.53
C ASP A 154 -6.82 -6.84 7.24
N LEU A 155 -6.38 -5.81 6.52
CA LEU A 155 -6.91 -5.42 5.22
C LEU A 155 -5.93 -5.80 4.11
N CYS A 156 -6.44 -6.24 2.96
CA CYS A 156 -5.65 -6.54 1.78
C CYS A 156 -6.36 -6.07 0.52
N LEU A 157 -5.66 -5.35 -0.36
CA LEU A 157 -6.14 -4.93 -1.67
C LEU A 157 -5.46 -5.75 -2.76
N THR A 158 -6.25 -6.27 -3.69
CA THR A 158 -5.74 -6.98 -4.87
C THR A 158 -6.65 -6.74 -6.07
N GLY A 159 -6.18 -5.94 -7.03
CA GLY A 159 -6.97 -5.55 -8.19
C GLY A 159 -8.29 -4.90 -7.74
N ASP A 160 -9.41 -5.49 -8.13
CA ASP A 160 -10.74 -4.93 -7.85
C ASP A 160 -11.32 -5.38 -6.49
N PHE A 161 -10.56 -6.14 -5.71
CA PHE A 161 -11.03 -6.73 -4.46
C PHE A 161 -10.36 -6.13 -3.22
N LEU A 162 -11.17 -5.89 -2.20
CA LEU A 162 -10.74 -5.64 -0.83
C LEU A 162 -11.11 -6.83 0.03
N GLY A 163 -10.13 -7.44 0.70
CA GLY A 163 -10.35 -8.43 1.75
C GLY A 163 -10.16 -7.81 3.13
N VAL A 164 -11.05 -8.14 4.07
CA VAL A 164 -10.92 -7.81 5.49
C VAL A 164 -11.04 -9.08 6.31
N ARG A 165 -9.96 -9.40 7.03
CA ARG A 165 -9.95 -10.46 8.01
C ARG A 165 -10.41 -9.89 9.35
N CYS A 166 -11.58 -10.31 9.80
CA CYS A 166 -12.11 -9.93 11.10
C CYS A 166 -11.49 -10.79 12.21
N PRO A 167 -11.29 -10.21 13.41
CA PRO A 167 -10.97 -11.01 14.59
C PRO A 167 -12.17 -11.93 14.95
N PRO A 168 -11.91 -13.09 15.57
CA PRO A 168 -12.98 -13.91 16.10
C PRO A 168 -13.69 -13.17 17.25
N MET A 169 -14.99 -13.38 17.40
CA MET A 169 -15.71 -12.89 18.58
C MET A 169 -15.30 -13.71 19.83
N ASP A 170 -15.51 -13.14 21.02
CA ASP A 170 -15.25 -13.83 22.29
C ASP A 170 -15.97 -15.19 22.35
N GLY A 171 -15.18 -16.27 22.46
CA GLY A 171 -15.67 -17.65 22.47
C GLY A 171 -15.77 -18.33 21.10
N GLU A 172 -15.48 -17.61 20.01
CA GLU A 172 -15.34 -18.17 18.67
C GLU A 172 -13.87 -18.46 18.32
N PHE A 173 -13.63 -19.47 17.48
CA PHE A 173 -12.29 -19.84 17.01
C PHE A 173 -12.07 -19.53 15.53
N THR A 174 -13.13 -19.12 14.82
CA THR A 174 -13.10 -18.93 13.37
C THR A 174 -12.90 -17.47 13.03
N LYS A 175 -11.78 -17.19 12.37
CA LYS A 175 -11.55 -15.89 11.73
C LYS A 175 -12.43 -15.79 10.50
N GLU A 176 -13.19 -14.71 10.40
CA GLU A 176 -13.99 -14.43 9.21
C GLU A 176 -13.17 -13.63 8.20
N LEU A 177 -13.35 -13.93 6.91
CA LEU A 177 -12.84 -13.13 5.81
C LEU A 177 -14.04 -12.61 5.03
N ILE A 178 -14.15 -11.29 4.96
CA ILE A 178 -15.15 -10.62 4.11
C ILE A 178 -14.40 -10.04 2.92
N VAL A 179 -14.95 -10.21 1.72
CA VAL A 179 -14.35 -9.72 0.49
C VAL A 179 -15.37 -8.82 -0.19
N TRP A 180 -14.95 -7.64 -0.63
CA TRP A 180 -15.76 -6.72 -1.41
C TRP A 180 -15.13 -6.53 -2.79
N SER A 181 -15.95 -6.37 -3.81
CA SER A 181 -15.58 -5.64 -5.02
C SER A 181 -15.66 -4.15 -4.71
N TRP A 182 -14.52 -3.50 -4.45
CA TRP A 182 -14.49 -2.13 -3.92
C TRP A 182 -15.01 -1.10 -4.94
N LYS A 183 -14.93 -1.40 -6.24
CA LYS A 183 -15.49 -0.54 -7.30
C LYS A 183 -17.02 -0.57 -7.32
N ASN A 184 -17.60 -1.74 -7.05
CA ASN A 184 -19.04 -1.97 -7.19
C ASN A 184 -19.79 -1.99 -5.86
N GLY A 185 -19.10 -2.00 -4.71
CA GLY A 185 -19.70 -2.06 -3.38
C GLY A 185 -20.29 -3.43 -3.00
N THR A 186 -20.13 -4.46 -3.83
CA THR A 186 -20.72 -5.79 -3.61
C THR A 186 -19.82 -6.67 -2.74
N VAL A 187 -20.39 -7.27 -1.69
CA VAL A 187 -19.80 -8.37 -0.90
C VAL A 187 -19.90 -9.69 -1.65
#